data_AF-A0A8T7B2N9-F1
#
_entry.id   AF-A0A8T7B2N9-F1
#
_cell.length_a   1.000
_cell.length_b   1.000
_cell.length_c   1.000
_cell.angle_alpha   90.00
_cell.angle_beta   90.00
_cell.angle_gamma   90.00
#
_symmetry.space_group_name_H-M   'P 1'
#
loop_
_entity.id
_entity.type
_entity.pdbx_description
1 polymer ?
#
loop_
_entity_poly.entity_id
_entity_poly.type
_entity_poly.pdbx_seq_one_letter_code
_entity_poly.pdbx_strand_id
1 'polypeptide(L)'
;MTTKINNIGLVALYDDPRVAQTVLTLGQHLLAQQLGVVLTDDLQTPKGLDNVSTVPPEQLGEQCDLVIAVGGDGTMLHAARLVAEHSVPLVGINRGQLGFLADVRPSVMTEKIDAILAGQYIAEDRMMVRAELTKKDKSATMFGLNDVVIKRIDTARMLEFDIFLNGKFLNSQAGDGLIIATP
;
A
#
# COMPACT_ATOMS: atom_id res chain seq x y z
N MET A 1 -3.90 13.68 -17.25
CA MET A 1 -2.55 13.77 -17.85
C MET A 1 -1.85 12.47 -17.51
N THR A 2 -1.45 11.66 -18.49
CA THR A 2 -0.74 10.41 -18.23
C THR A 2 0.71 10.73 -17.92
N THR A 3 1.08 10.68 -16.64
CA THR A 3 2.47 10.79 -16.19
C THR A 3 3.27 9.63 -16.80
N LYS A 4 4.45 9.93 -17.35
CA LYS A 4 5.31 8.89 -17.93
C LYS A 4 5.85 8.02 -16.80
N ILE A 5 5.56 6.72 -16.83
CA ILE A 5 6.06 5.75 -15.85
C ILE A 5 7.49 5.36 -16.25
N ASN A 6 8.46 5.64 -15.39
CA ASN A 6 9.85 5.21 -15.56
C ASN A 6 10.33 4.37 -14.37
N ASN A 7 9.96 4.75 -13.15
CA ASN A 7 10.35 4.04 -11.93
C ASN A 7 9.15 3.33 -11.32
N ILE A 8 9.28 2.03 -11.08
CA ILE A 8 8.21 1.18 -10.58
C ILE A 8 8.63 0.54 -9.26
N GLY A 9 7.87 0.81 -8.21
CA GLY A 9 8.06 0.19 -6.90
C GLY A 9 7.42 -1.20 -6.86
N LEU A 10 8.13 -2.21 -6.37
CA LEU A 10 7.54 -3.52 -6.08
C LEU A 10 7.49 -3.75 -4.57
N VAL A 11 6.28 -3.95 -4.04
CA VAL A 11 6.04 -4.19 -2.60
C VAL A 11 5.50 -5.60 -2.43
N ALA A 12 6.15 -6.41 -1.58
CA ALA A 12 5.77 -7.80 -1.36
C ALA A 12 6.23 -8.28 0.01
N LEU A 13 5.60 -9.32 0.57
CA LEU A 13 6.14 -10.04 1.73
C LEU A 13 6.64 -11.41 1.24
N TYR A 14 7.92 -11.70 1.45
CA TYR A 14 8.59 -12.88 0.88
C TYR A 14 8.47 -14.15 1.71
N ASP A 15 7.51 -14.20 2.64
CA ASP A 15 7.24 -15.40 3.46
C ASP A 15 6.81 -16.61 2.62
N ASP A 16 6.26 -16.35 1.43
CA ASP A 16 5.87 -17.36 0.44
C ASP A 16 6.84 -17.36 -0.76
N PRO A 17 7.54 -18.47 -1.05
CA PRO A 17 8.42 -18.58 -2.21
C PRO A 17 7.74 -18.24 -3.55
N ARG A 18 6.42 -18.44 -3.66
CA ARG A 18 5.64 -18.11 -4.85
C ARG A 18 5.53 -16.60 -5.07
N VAL A 19 5.51 -15.81 -4.00
CA VAL A 19 5.53 -14.35 -4.07
C VAL A 19 6.90 -13.87 -4.55
N ALA A 20 7.98 -14.41 -3.97
CA ALA A 20 9.35 -14.11 -4.41
C ALA A 20 9.55 -14.42 -5.90
N GLN A 21 9.06 -15.57 -6.38
CA GLN A 21 9.11 -15.91 -7.81
C GLN A 21 8.33 -14.92 -8.69
N THR A 22 7.20 -14.41 -8.19
CA THR A 22 6.37 -13.45 -8.94
C THR A 22 7.07 -12.10 -9.04
N VAL A 23 7.65 -11.62 -7.94
CA VAL A 23 8.45 -10.39 -7.93
C VAL A 23 9.66 -10.53 -8.84
N LEU A 24 10.35 -11.68 -8.81
CA LEU A 24 11.49 -11.93 -9.70
C LEU A 24 11.07 -11.87 -11.17
N THR A 25 10.03 -12.60 -11.56
CA THR A 25 9.54 -12.61 -12.95
C THR A 25 9.06 -11.23 -13.40
N LEU A 26 8.31 -10.52 -12.55
CA LEU A 26 7.85 -9.17 -12.85
C LEU A 26 9.02 -8.17 -12.96
N GLY A 27 9.95 -8.20 -12.00
CA GLY A 27 11.10 -7.32 -12.00
C GLY A 27 11.98 -7.51 -13.23
N GLN A 28 12.24 -8.76 -13.63
CA GLN A 28 12.98 -9.07 -14.86
C GLN A 28 12.25 -8.55 -16.12
N HIS A 29 10.93 -8.70 -16.17
CA HIS A 29 10.11 -8.17 -17.27
C HIS A 29 10.19 -6.65 -17.39
N LEU A 30 10.13 -5.92 -16.26
CA LEU A 30 10.24 -4.47 -16.23
C LEU A 30 11.65 -3.99 -16.63
N LEU A 31 12.69 -4.63 -16.11
CA LEU A 31 14.08 -4.33 -16.46
C LEU A 31 14.38 -4.57 -17.94
N ALA A 32 13.81 -5.63 -18.53
CA ALA A 32 13.93 -5.90 -19.97
C ALA A 32 13.35 -4.78 -20.84
N GLN A 33 12.39 -4.03 -20.31
CA GLN A 33 11.79 -2.85 -20.95
C GLN A 33 12.53 -1.53 -20.62
N GLN A 34 13.70 -1.60 -19.97
CA GLN A 34 14.51 -0.45 -19.56
C GLN A 34 13.80 0.47 -18.54
N LEU A 35 12.89 -0.09 -17.75
CA LEU A 35 12.24 0.60 -16.64
C LEU A 35 13.05 0.42 -15.35
N GLY A 36 13.04 1.44 -14.50
CA GLY A 36 13.62 1.38 -13.17
C GLY A 36 12.76 0.53 -12.25
N VAL A 37 13.38 -0.40 -11.53
CA VAL A 37 12.73 -1.20 -10.49
C VAL A 37 13.26 -0.77 -9.13
N VAL A 38 12.33 -0.38 -8.25
CA VAL A 38 12.62 0.09 -6.90
C VAL A 38 12.00 -0.89 -5.89
N LEU A 39 12.79 -1.30 -4.90
CA LEU A 39 12.35 -2.13 -3.78
C LEU A 39 12.51 -1.36 -2.47
N THR A 40 11.81 -1.78 -1.44
CA THR A 40 12.10 -1.30 -0.08
C THR A 40 13.30 -2.05 0.50
N ASP A 41 14.14 -1.36 1.28
CA ASP A 41 15.38 -1.90 1.84
C ASP A 41 15.19 -2.75 3.12
N ASP A 42 13.99 -2.72 3.69
CA ASP A 42 13.56 -3.55 4.81
C ASP A 42 13.26 -5.00 4.40
N LEU A 43 13.28 -5.29 3.11
CA LEU A 43 13.03 -6.60 2.54
C LEU A 43 14.22 -7.10 1.71
N GLN A 44 14.49 -8.40 1.80
CA GLN A 44 15.56 -9.00 1.03
C GLN A 44 15.21 -9.04 -0.46
N THR A 45 16.03 -8.40 -1.29
CA THR A 45 15.92 -8.49 -2.75
C THR A 45 15.96 -9.95 -3.22
N PRO A 46 14.99 -10.41 -4.03
CA PRO A 46 14.99 -11.76 -4.59
C PRO A 46 16.28 -12.04 -5.38
N LYS A 47 16.88 -13.21 -5.17
CA LYS A 47 18.07 -13.64 -5.94
C LYS A 47 17.75 -13.70 -7.43
N GLY A 48 18.64 -13.16 -8.27
CA GLY A 48 18.48 -13.11 -9.73
C GLY A 48 17.75 -11.87 -10.24
N LEU A 49 17.44 -10.92 -9.35
CA LEU A 49 16.95 -9.60 -9.71
C LEU A 49 18.07 -8.58 -9.47
N ASP A 50 18.88 -8.35 -10.51
CA ASP A 50 20.00 -7.42 -10.49
C ASP A 50 19.60 -6.05 -11.05
N ASN A 51 20.43 -5.02 -10.83
CA ASN A 51 20.20 -3.63 -11.30
C ASN A 51 18.91 -2.98 -10.78
N VAL A 52 18.52 -3.30 -9.55
CA VAL A 52 17.42 -2.63 -8.84
C VAL A 52 17.95 -1.55 -7.91
N SER A 53 17.11 -0.55 -7.64
CA SER A 53 17.35 0.42 -6.57
C SER A 53 16.60 -0.02 -5.31
N THR A 54 17.14 0.30 -4.14
CA THR A 54 16.49 0.06 -2.85
C THR A 54 16.36 1.37 -2.09
N VAL A 55 15.22 1.58 -1.44
CA VAL A 55 14.92 2.80 -0.67
C VAL A 55 14.26 2.45 0.67
N PRO A 56 14.36 3.33 1.68
CA PRO A 56 13.53 3.20 2.88
C PRO A 56 12.04 3.18 2.51
N PRO A 57 11.18 2.40 3.20
CA PRO A 57 9.75 2.30 2.88
C PRO A 57 9.04 3.65 2.76
N GLU A 58 9.38 4.60 3.64
CA GLU A 58 8.82 5.95 3.66
C GLU A 58 9.19 6.81 2.45
N GLN A 59 10.25 6.44 1.71
CA GLN A 59 10.70 7.16 0.50
C GLN A 59 10.16 6.53 -0.78
N LEU A 60 9.47 5.38 -0.71
CA LEU A 60 9.01 4.66 -1.89
C LEU A 60 8.09 5.53 -2.77
N GLY A 61 7.16 6.27 -2.15
CA GLY A 61 6.23 7.16 -2.85
C GLY A 61 6.91 8.33 -3.56
N GLU A 62 8.08 8.76 -3.11
CA GLU A 62 8.83 9.87 -3.75
C GLU A 62 9.62 9.44 -4.99
N GLN A 63 9.95 8.15 -5.07
CA GLN A 63 10.90 7.60 -6.04
C GLN A 63 10.22 6.84 -7.17
N CYS A 64 8.91 6.60 -7.09
CA CYS A 64 8.17 5.76 -8.01
C CYS A 64 7.02 6.51 -8.69
N ASP A 65 6.80 6.21 -9.98
CA ASP A 65 5.66 6.70 -10.77
C ASP A 65 4.46 5.74 -10.69
N LEU A 66 4.72 4.48 -10.28
CA LEU A 66 3.75 3.41 -10.11
C LEU A 66 4.25 2.47 -9.01
N VAL A 67 3.37 1.97 -8.16
CA VAL A 67 3.69 0.89 -7.21
C VAL A 67 2.85 -0.35 -7.50
N ILE A 68 3.50 -1.52 -7.49
CA ILE A 68 2.87 -2.81 -7.69
C ILE A 68 3.00 -3.63 -6.40
N ALA A 69 1.88 -3.91 -5.75
CA ALA A 69 1.78 -4.78 -4.59
C ALA A 69 1.63 -6.24 -5.05
N VAL A 70 2.56 -7.11 -4.68
CA VAL A 70 2.55 -8.55 -5.03
C VAL A 70 2.26 -9.37 -3.78
N GLY A 71 1.05 -9.93 -3.69
CA GLY A 71 0.61 -10.65 -2.51
C GLY A 71 -0.90 -10.75 -2.40
N GLY A 72 -1.44 -10.43 -1.22
CA GLY A 72 -2.90 -10.33 -0.98
C GLY A 72 -3.30 -8.93 -0.53
N ASP A 73 -4.52 -8.80 -0.01
CA ASP A 73 -5.06 -7.52 0.45
C ASP A 73 -4.19 -6.86 1.53
N GLY A 74 -3.57 -7.64 2.43
CA GLY A 74 -2.63 -7.10 3.43
C GLY A 74 -1.42 -6.38 2.81
N THR A 75 -0.87 -6.94 1.72
CA THR A 75 0.22 -6.32 0.96
C THR A 75 -0.26 -5.04 0.27
N MET A 76 -1.47 -5.07 -0.28
CA MET A 76 -2.09 -3.91 -0.91
C MET A 76 -2.32 -2.77 0.08
N LEU A 77 -2.85 -3.07 1.27
CA LEU A 77 -3.04 -2.11 2.36
C LEU A 77 -1.71 -1.53 2.83
N HIS A 78 -0.66 -2.35 2.90
CA HIS A 78 0.68 -1.87 3.25
C HIS A 78 1.23 -0.92 2.19
N ALA A 79 1.20 -1.31 0.92
CA ALA A 79 1.68 -0.47 -0.18
C ALA A 79 0.90 0.84 -0.28
N ALA A 80 -0.42 0.82 -0.11
CA ALA A 80 -1.27 2.02 -0.10
C ALA A 80 -0.82 3.04 0.96
N ARG A 81 -0.37 2.57 2.15
CA ARG A 81 0.16 3.47 3.19
C ARG A 81 1.49 4.11 2.82
N LEU A 82 2.37 3.39 2.10
CA LEU A 82 3.68 3.91 1.69
C LEU A 82 3.57 5.02 0.63
N VAL A 83 2.49 5.05 -0.14
CA VAL A 83 2.30 6.00 -1.25
C VAL A 83 1.20 7.03 -1.02
N ALA A 84 0.50 6.95 0.12
CA ALA A 84 -0.70 7.75 0.41
C ALA A 84 -0.45 9.27 0.30
N GLU A 85 0.75 9.73 0.66
CA GLU A 85 1.10 11.16 0.65
C GLU A 85 1.55 11.66 -0.73
N HIS A 86 1.92 10.75 -1.64
CA HIS A 86 2.55 11.07 -2.93
C HIS A 86 1.63 10.87 -4.13
N SER A 87 0.39 10.40 -3.90
CA SER A 87 -0.60 10.15 -4.95
C SER A 87 -0.10 9.23 -6.07
N VAL A 88 0.78 8.28 -5.74
CA VAL A 88 1.32 7.31 -6.71
C VAL A 88 0.27 6.23 -6.97
N PRO A 89 -0.06 5.93 -8.24
CA PRO A 89 -0.97 4.84 -8.60
C PRO A 89 -0.51 3.49 -8.04
N LEU A 90 -1.47 2.65 -7.66
CA LEU A 90 -1.22 1.35 -7.05
C LEU A 90 -1.90 0.22 -7.83
N VAL A 91 -1.18 -0.87 -8.08
CA VAL A 91 -1.69 -2.06 -8.76
C VAL A 91 -1.44 -3.30 -7.90
N GLY A 92 -2.46 -4.16 -7.76
CA GLY A 92 -2.36 -5.38 -6.96
C GLY A 92 -2.25 -6.63 -7.83
N ILE A 93 -1.20 -7.41 -7.61
CA ILE A 93 -1.04 -8.77 -8.15
C ILE A 93 -1.39 -9.77 -7.04
N ASN A 94 -2.51 -10.47 -7.21
CA ASN A 94 -3.06 -11.38 -6.23
C ASN A 94 -2.49 -12.81 -6.38
N ARG A 95 -1.83 -13.32 -5.34
CA ARG A 95 -1.29 -14.70 -5.26
C ARG A 95 -2.11 -15.63 -4.35
N GLY A 96 -3.45 -15.51 -4.35
CA GLY A 96 -4.36 -16.33 -3.53
C GLY A 96 -5.79 -16.44 -4.08
N GLN A 97 -6.79 -16.48 -3.20
CA GLN A 97 -8.20 -16.30 -3.58
C GLN A 97 -8.44 -14.85 -4.04
N LEU A 98 -9.44 -14.64 -4.90
CA LEU A 98 -9.83 -13.30 -5.35
C LEU A 98 -10.15 -12.44 -4.11
N GLY A 99 -9.32 -11.42 -3.87
CA GLY A 99 -9.49 -10.45 -2.78
C GLY A 99 -10.28 -9.24 -3.26
N PHE A 100 -10.54 -8.29 -2.38
CA PHE A 100 -11.30 -7.09 -2.73
C PHE A 100 -10.46 -6.02 -3.41
N LEU A 101 -9.13 -6.05 -3.21
CA LEU A 101 -8.26 -4.94 -3.61
C LEU A 101 -7.27 -5.28 -4.74
N ALA A 102 -7.02 -6.57 -5.01
CA ALA A 102 -6.00 -7.00 -5.97
C ALA A 102 -6.61 -7.79 -7.15
N ASP A 103 -6.52 -7.22 -8.34
CA ASP A 103 -7.26 -7.65 -9.53
C ASP A 103 -6.43 -8.47 -10.54
N VAL A 104 -5.10 -8.47 -10.43
CA VAL A 104 -4.22 -9.09 -11.44
C VAL A 104 -3.75 -10.46 -10.98
N ARG A 105 -4.00 -11.50 -11.78
CA ARG A 105 -3.45 -12.84 -11.54
C ARG A 105 -2.02 -12.96 -12.09
N PRO A 106 -1.12 -13.71 -11.43
CA PRO A 106 0.26 -13.91 -11.88
C PRO A 106 0.38 -14.46 -13.31
N SER A 107 -0.58 -15.29 -13.75
CA SER A 107 -0.58 -15.90 -15.08
C SER A 107 -0.77 -14.89 -16.22
N VAL A 108 -1.34 -13.72 -15.94
CA VAL A 108 -1.62 -12.65 -16.93
C VAL A 108 -0.96 -11.34 -16.54
N MET A 109 -0.06 -11.35 -15.55
CA MET A 109 0.44 -10.12 -14.95
C MET A 109 1.26 -9.29 -15.93
N THR A 110 2.14 -9.90 -16.73
CA THR A 110 3.00 -9.17 -17.66
C THR A 110 2.17 -8.46 -18.72
N GLU A 111 1.20 -9.15 -19.33
CA GLU A 111 0.24 -8.58 -20.29
C GLU A 111 -0.52 -7.39 -19.69
N LYS A 112 -1.03 -7.53 -18.46
CA LYS A 112 -1.79 -6.45 -17.79
C LYS A 112 -0.91 -5.27 -17.41
N ILE A 113 0.31 -5.51 -16.95
CA ILE A 113 1.26 -4.44 -16.66
C ILE A 113 1.65 -3.71 -17.95
N ASP A 114 1.88 -4.41 -19.05
CA ASP A 114 2.18 -3.79 -20.35
C ASP A 114 1.03 -2.91 -20.84
N ALA A 115 -0.22 -3.35 -20.66
CA ALA A 115 -1.39 -2.53 -20.95
C ALA A 115 -1.43 -1.26 -20.08
N ILE A 116 -1.13 -1.36 -18.78
CA ILE A 116 -1.07 -0.20 -17.87
C ILE A 116 0.03 0.78 -18.32
N LEU A 117 1.22 0.27 -18.64
CA LEU A 117 2.35 1.07 -19.14
C LEU A 117 2.01 1.76 -20.47
N ALA A 118 1.18 1.15 -21.30
CA ALA A 118 0.65 1.73 -22.53
C ALA A 118 -0.52 2.72 -22.31
N GLY A 119 -0.90 2.99 -21.06
CA GLY A 119 -2.01 3.89 -20.73
C GLY A 119 -3.40 3.26 -20.87
N GLN A 120 -3.48 1.94 -21.04
CA GLN A 120 -4.71 1.19 -21.23
C GLN A 120 -5.26 0.68 -19.89
N TYR A 121 -5.66 1.61 -19.04
CA TYR A 121 -6.20 1.32 -17.72
C TYR A 121 -7.32 2.30 -17.35
N ILE A 122 -8.09 1.90 -16.34
CA ILE A 122 -9.06 2.78 -15.68
C ILE A 122 -8.53 3.02 -14.28
N ALA A 123 -8.30 4.29 -13.92
CA ALA A 123 -7.96 4.66 -12.56
C ALA A 123 -9.23 4.79 -11.72
N GLU A 124 -9.15 4.34 -10.47
CA GLU A 124 -10.18 4.52 -9.46
C GLU A 124 -9.55 5.27 -8.27
N ASP A 125 -10.18 6.37 -7.88
CA ASP A 125 -9.81 7.08 -6.65
C ASP A 125 -10.48 6.39 -5.47
N ARG A 126 -9.67 5.98 -4.48
CA ARG A 126 -10.17 5.41 -3.23
C ARG A 126 -10.05 6.40 -2.08
N MET A 127 -11.12 6.51 -1.31
CA MET A 127 -11.12 7.28 -0.08
C MET A 127 -10.15 6.66 0.92
N MET A 128 -9.41 7.50 1.65
CA MET A 128 -8.59 7.09 2.78
C MET A 128 -8.92 7.96 3.99
N VAL A 129 -8.83 7.39 5.19
CA VAL A 129 -8.86 8.14 6.44
C VAL A 129 -7.45 8.60 6.77
N ARG A 130 -7.25 9.92 6.90
CA ARG A 130 -6.06 10.50 7.52
C ARG A 130 -6.32 10.68 9.01
N ALA A 131 -5.51 10.03 9.85
CA ALA A 131 -5.58 10.19 11.30
C ALA A 131 -4.31 10.87 11.82
N GLU A 132 -4.51 11.86 12.68
CA GLU A 132 -3.44 12.62 13.32
C GLU A 132 -3.50 12.38 14.82
N LEU A 133 -2.49 11.69 15.35
CA LEU A 133 -2.31 11.48 16.77
C LEU A 133 -1.51 12.65 17.34
N THR A 134 -2.16 13.49 18.14
CA THR A 134 -1.49 14.60 18.84
C THR A 134 -1.33 14.27 20.32
N LYS A 135 -0.09 14.26 20.82
CA LYS A 135 0.23 14.06 22.23
C LYS A 135 1.29 15.06 22.68
N LYS A 136 0.87 16.12 23.38
CA LYS A 136 1.73 17.21 23.91
C LYS A 136 2.73 17.74 22.87
N ASP A 137 3.90 17.11 22.77
CA ASP A 137 5.02 17.52 21.91
C ASP A 137 5.30 16.55 20.75
N LYS A 138 4.43 15.56 20.53
CA LYS A 138 4.55 14.57 19.45
C LYS A 138 3.27 14.53 18.63
N SER A 139 3.43 14.62 17.32
CA SER A 139 2.39 14.29 16.35
C SER A 139 2.81 13.08 15.53
N ALA A 140 1.87 12.21 15.22
CA ALA A 140 2.05 11.16 14.22
C ALA A 140 0.87 11.19 13.25
N THR A 141 1.15 11.06 11.96
CA THR A 141 0.13 10.95 10.92
C THR A 141 0.10 9.53 10.43
N MET A 142 -1.10 9.00 10.20
CA MET A 142 -1.29 7.68 9.59
C MET A 142 -2.45 7.72 8.62
N PHE A 143 -2.40 6.85 7.62
CA PHE A 143 -3.46 6.70 6.64
C PHE A 143 -4.05 5.29 6.71
N GLY A 144 -5.38 5.20 6.68
CA GLY A 144 -6.14 3.97 6.61
C GLY A 144 -6.89 3.90 5.28
N LEU A 145 -6.56 2.90 4.44
CA LEU A 145 -7.34 2.65 3.21
C LEU A 145 -8.72 2.07 3.54
N ASN A 146 -8.78 1.13 4.48
CA ASN A 146 -10.03 0.56 4.97
C ASN A 146 -10.51 1.28 6.23
N ASP A 147 -9.63 1.40 7.22
CA ASP A 147 -10.02 1.90 8.53
C ASP A 147 -8.83 2.37 9.37
N VAL A 148 -9.16 3.16 10.40
CA VAL A 148 -8.28 3.49 11.53
C VAL A 148 -8.96 3.00 12.80
N VAL A 149 -8.23 2.22 13.59
CA VAL A 149 -8.72 1.59 14.82
C VAL A 149 -8.01 2.20 16.03
N ILE A 150 -8.78 2.81 16.90
CA ILE A 150 -8.34 3.19 18.25
C ILE A 150 -8.78 2.07 19.18
N LYS A 151 -7.82 1.31 19.72
CA LYS A 151 -8.09 0.26 20.69
C LYS A 151 -7.05 0.25 21.80
N ARG A 152 -7.41 -0.29 22.95
CA ARG A 152 -6.46 -0.60 24.02
C ARG A 152 -5.84 -1.98 23.78
N ILE A 153 -4.55 -2.14 24.12
CA ILE A 153 -3.82 -3.40 23.87
C ILE A 153 -3.99 -4.37 25.06
N ASP A 154 -3.89 -3.92 26.32
CA ASP A 154 -3.71 -4.83 27.47
C ASP A 154 -4.53 -4.54 28.77
N THR A 155 -5.86 -4.25 28.71
CA THR A 155 -6.66 -4.18 29.97
C THR A 155 -8.14 -4.51 29.78
N ALA A 156 -8.79 -5.05 30.83
CA ALA A 156 -10.25 -5.29 30.90
C ALA A 156 -11.11 -4.03 31.18
N ARG A 157 -10.57 -2.81 31.06
CA ARG A 157 -11.31 -1.57 31.30
C ARG A 157 -11.77 -0.95 29.98
N MET A 158 -13.03 -0.56 29.93
CA MET A 158 -13.60 0.19 28.81
C MET A 158 -12.90 1.54 28.65
N LEU A 159 -12.72 1.94 27.39
CA LEU A 159 -12.34 3.30 26.99
C LEU A 159 -13.56 4.18 27.00
N GLU A 160 -13.41 5.43 27.43
CA GLU A 160 -14.38 6.50 27.19
C GLU A 160 -13.80 7.45 26.14
N PHE A 161 -14.62 7.77 25.12
CA PHE A 161 -14.28 8.64 24.01
C PHE A 161 -15.22 9.83 24.00
N ASP A 162 -14.69 11.04 23.99
CA ASP A 162 -15.44 12.23 23.60
C ASP A 162 -15.29 12.44 22.09
N ILE A 163 -16.40 12.35 21.37
CA ILE A 163 -16.43 12.42 19.91
C ILE A 163 -16.86 13.81 19.49
N PHE A 164 -16.07 14.42 18.61
CA PHE A 164 -16.34 15.72 18.03
C PHE A 164 -16.47 15.59 16.51
N LEU A 165 -17.50 16.21 15.95
CA LEU A 165 -17.69 16.33 14.50
C LEU A 165 -17.61 17.80 14.11
N ASN A 166 -16.68 18.13 13.20
CA ASN A 166 -16.41 19.51 12.77
C ASN A 166 -16.19 20.47 13.97
N GLY A 167 -15.44 20.00 14.98
CA GLY A 167 -15.14 20.76 16.20
C GLY A 167 -16.29 20.88 17.20
N LYS A 168 -17.46 20.30 16.93
CA LYS A 168 -18.62 20.32 17.84
C LYS A 168 -18.74 19.00 18.58
N PHE A 169 -18.94 19.07 19.88
CA PHE A 169 -19.20 17.89 20.70
C PHE A 169 -20.44 17.17 20.17
N LEU A 170 -20.30 15.87 19.91
CA LEU A 170 -21.37 15.00 19.45
C LEU A 170 -21.92 14.20 20.63
N ASN A 171 -21.07 13.36 21.22
CA ASN A 171 -21.39 12.51 22.36
C ASN A 171 -20.13 11.96 23.04
N SER A 172 -20.33 11.38 24.23
CA SER A 172 -19.36 10.51 24.88
C SER A 172 -19.79 9.05 24.73
N GLN A 173 -18.86 8.15 24.42
CA GLN A 173 -19.14 6.72 24.25
C GLN A 173 -18.12 5.87 25.00
N ALA A 174 -18.60 4.85 25.71
CA ALA A 174 -17.76 3.83 26.32
C ALA A 174 -17.70 2.57 25.45
N GLY A 175 -16.53 1.95 25.33
CA GLY A 175 -16.36 0.68 24.60
C GLY A 175 -14.92 0.16 24.59
N ASP A 176 -14.68 -0.93 23.89
CA ASP A 176 -13.35 -1.55 23.78
C ASP A 176 -12.42 -0.81 22.79
N GLY A 177 -13.02 -0.04 21.89
CA GLY A 177 -12.34 0.70 20.84
C GLY A 177 -13.30 1.55 20.00
N LEU A 178 -12.71 2.30 19.07
CA LEU A 178 -13.41 3.11 18.07
C LEU A 178 -12.80 2.79 16.70
N ILE A 179 -13.66 2.54 15.70
CA ILE A 179 -13.25 2.29 14.32
C ILE A 179 -13.81 3.41 13.46
N ILE A 180 -12.95 4.02 12.64
CA ILE A 180 -13.32 4.99 11.62
C ILE A 180 -12.97 4.34 10.28
N ALA A 181 -13.98 3.99 9.49
CA ALA A 181 -13.81 3.24 8.24
C ALA A 181 -14.18 4.07 7.01
N THR A 182 -13.55 3.74 5.89
CA THR A 182 -13.92 4.19 4.55
C THR A 182 -15.07 3.33 4.00
N PRO A 183 -15.78 3.80 2.95
CA PRO A 183 -16.86 3.06 2.31
C PRO A 183 -16.48 1.68 1.75
#